data_AF-A0A9N8HRF3-F1
#
_entry.id   AF-A0A9N8HRF3-F1
#
_cell.length_a   1.000
_cell.length_b   1.000
_cell.length_c   1.000
_cell.angle_alpha   90.00
_cell.angle_beta   90.00
_cell.angle_gamma   90.00
#
_symmetry.space_group_name_H-M   'P 1'
#
loop_
_entity.id
_entity.type
_entity.pdbx_description
1 polymer ?
#
loop_
_entity_poly.entity_id
_entity_poly.type
_entity_poly.pdbx_seq_one_letter_code
_entity_poly.pdbx_strand_id
1 'polypeptide(L)'
;MATDGLIRDDPHRRMAHIAEMLSKVRVAEEQEHQPNDIGEGVDPIMQLVAIRRLSLLLDEHFDELQLENLGRMWESAVITLMPARSFNTSASALYKQRKRRTKGDIMANDGFAISLHHENSVTIRIPVVFRDGELLSHLRRHVKDYASLMSLGLDGFFPRSSSAANEFV
;
A
#
# COMPACT_ATOMS: atom_id res chain seq x y z
N MET A 1 -15.47 -8.34 -21.50
CA MET A 1 -14.84 -7.27 -20.69
C MET A 1 -14.48 -6.15 -21.65
N ALA A 2 -15.10 -4.97 -21.51
CA ALA A 2 -14.96 -3.88 -22.50
C ALA A 2 -13.76 -2.95 -22.24
N THR A 3 -13.01 -3.18 -21.15
CA THR A 3 -11.92 -2.31 -20.69
C THR A 3 -10.57 -3.02 -20.55
N ASP A 4 -10.48 -4.32 -20.84
CA ASP A 4 -9.21 -5.08 -20.71
C ASP A 4 -8.20 -4.62 -21.78
N GLY A 5 -6.99 -4.24 -21.35
CA GLY A 5 -5.92 -3.71 -22.20
C GLY A 5 -6.01 -2.22 -22.50
N LEU A 6 -7.08 -1.54 -22.09
CA LEU A 6 -7.28 -0.12 -22.42
C LEU A 6 -6.27 0.79 -21.70
N ILE A 7 -5.88 0.43 -20.49
CA ILE A 7 -4.86 1.13 -19.70
C ILE A 7 -3.50 0.44 -19.87
N ARG A 8 -3.44 -0.89 -19.84
CA ARG A 8 -2.17 -1.64 -19.95
C ARG A 8 -1.42 -1.33 -21.24
N ASP A 9 -2.12 -1.27 -22.37
CA ASP A 9 -1.50 -1.21 -23.69
C ASP A 9 -1.15 0.24 -24.11
N ASP A 10 -1.57 1.24 -23.34
CA ASP A 10 -1.29 2.67 -23.56
C ASP A 10 -0.40 3.23 -22.43
N PRO A 11 0.89 3.50 -22.71
CA PRO A 11 1.84 3.99 -21.70
C PRO A 11 1.40 5.30 -21.03
N HIS A 12 0.69 6.19 -21.74
CA HIS A 12 0.23 7.45 -21.18
C HIS A 12 -0.91 7.24 -20.20
N ARG A 13 -1.86 6.36 -20.53
CA ARG A 13 -2.96 6.00 -19.62
C ARG A 13 -2.46 5.25 -18.40
N ARG A 14 -1.51 4.34 -18.58
CA ARG A 14 -0.84 3.64 -17.48
C ARG A 14 -0.17 4.60 -16.51
N MET A 15 0.60 5.56 -17.03
CA MET A 15 1.24 6.59 -16.21
C MET A 15 0.20 7.46 -15.49
N ALA A 16 -0.87 7.86 -16.17
CA ALA A 16 -1.95 8.64 -15.57
C ALA A 16 -2.66 7.87 -14.43
N HIS A 17 -2.92 6.58 -14.62
CA HIS A 17 -3.51 5.70 -13.61
C HIS A 17 -2.64 5.59 -12.36
N ILE A 18 -1.34 5.34 -12.54
CA ILE A 18 -0.38 5.29 -11.44
C ILE A 18 -0.29 6.64 -10.73
N ALA A 19 -0.26 7.75 -11.48
CA ALA A 19 -0.26 9.09 -10.90
C ALA A 19 -1.52 9.36 -10.06
N GLU A 20 -2.68 8.90 -10.51
CA GLU A 20 -3.92 8.99 -9.74
C GLU A 20 -3.82 8.21 -8.43
N MET A 21 -3.31 6.97 -8.46
CA MET A 21 -3.09 6.18 -7.24
C MET A 21 -2.13 6.88 -6.28
N LEU A 22 -1.05 7.46 -6.79
CA LEU A 22 -0.06 8.16 -5.98
C LEU A 22 -0.57 9.49 -5.41
N SER A 23 -1.51 10.15 -6.07
CA SER A 23 -2.15 11.38 -5.53
C SER A 23 -2.94 11.12 -4.25
N LYS A 24 -3.35 9.87 -4.02
CA LYS A 24 -4.07 9.41 -2.82
C LYS A 24 -3.13 8.97 -1.71
N VAL A 25 -1.81 8.98 -1.93
CA VAL A 25 -0.83 8.69 -0.88
C VAL A 25 -0.94 9.73 0.22
N ARG A 26 -1.02 9.25 1.46
CA ARG A 26 -1.01 10.06 2.68
C ARG A 26 0.29 9.83 3.42
N VAL A 27 0.72 10.80 4.20
CA VAL A 27 1.83 10.64 5.13
C VAL A 27 1.21 10.51 6.51
N ALA A 28 1.65 9.53 7.29
CA ALA A 28 1.19 9.39 8.65
C ALA A 28 1.65 10.62 9.44
N GLU A 29 0.69 11.45 9.84
CA GLU A 29 0.89 12.50 10.83
C GLU A 29 1.02 11.85 12.21
N GLU A 30 1.92 12.38 13.04
CA GLU A 30 2.20 11.92 14.39
C GLU A 30 0.90 11.78 15.20
N GLN A 31 0.44 10.56 15.44
CA GLN A 31 -0.57 10.28 16.46
C GLN A 31 0.04 9.41 17.56
N GLU A 32 0.36 10.13 18.65
CA GLU A 32 0.33 9.75 20.05
C GLU A 32 1.03 8.44 20.45
N HIS A 33 2.25 8.53 21.00
CA HIS A 33 2.63 7.99 22.33
C HIS A 33 4.16 8.05 22.56
N GLN A 34 4.65 9.16 23.14
CA GLN A 34 5.52 9.21 24.33
C GLN A 34 6.03 10.66 24.52
N PRO A 35 5.91 11.26 25.72
CA PRO A 35 6.20 12.68 25.94
C PRO A 35 7.69 13.09 25.86
N ASN A 36 8.59 12.17 25.50
CA ASN A 36 10.04 12.39 25.51
C ASN A 36 10.73 12.07 24.17
N ASP A 37 10.00 11.66 23.13
CA ASP A 37 10.58 11.43 21.80
C ASP A 37 10.28 12.66 20.94
N ILE A 38 11.33 13.37 20.52
CA ILE A 38 11.22 14.39 19.47
C ILE A 38 10.98 13.60 18.19
N GLY A 39 9.73 13.20 17.98
CA GLY A 39 9.31 12.53 16.76
C GLY A 39 9.45 13.52 15.63
N GLU A 40 10.51 13.42 14.84
CA GLU A 40 10.52 14.07 13.54
C GLU A 40 9.58 13.27 12.64
N GLY A 41 8.50 13.89 12.20
CA GLY A 41 7.71 13.42 11.07
C GLY A 41 8.58 12.99 9.89
N VAL A 42 7.98 12.30 8.93
CA VAL A 42 8.73 11.74 7.80
C VAL A 42 9.46 12.85 7.03
N ASP A 43 10.79 12.76 6.90
CA ASP A 43 11.59 13.71 6.10
C ASP A 43 11.02 13.88 4.68
N PRO A 44 10.72 15.12 4.22
CA PRO A 44 10.18 15.37 2.89
C PRO A 44 10.98 14.74 1.74
N ILE A 45 12.31 14.67 1.84
CA ILE A 45 13.15 14.03 0.81
C ILE A 45 12.86 12.53 0.78
N MET A 46 12.79 11.89 1.94
CA MET A 46 12.44 10.46 2.06
C MET A 46 11.03 10.15 1.55
N GLN A 47 10.06 11.07 1.73
CA GLN A 47 8.73 10.94 1.14
C GLN A 47 8.80 10.94 -0.39
N LEU A 48 9.52 11.90 -0.99
CA LEU A 48 9.68 11.99 -2.45
C LEU A 48 10.36 10.75 -3.03
N VAL A 49 11.41 10.25 -2.36
CA VAL A 49 12.09 9.02 -2.74
C VAL A 49 11.13 7.83 -2.67
N ALA A 50 10.34 7.72 -1.59
CA ALA A 50 9.36 6.65 -1.43
C ALA A 50 8.29 6.69 -2.53
N ILE A 51 7.72 7.86 -2.83
CA ILE A 51 6.72 8.04 -3.90
C ILE A 51 7.30 7.65 -5.26
N ARG A 52 8.52 8.12 -5.58
CA ARG A 52 9.19 7.77 -6.84
C ARG A 52 9.47 6.27 -6.94
N ARG A 53 9.90 5.63 -5.86
CA ARG A 53 10.14 4.18 -5.87
C ARG A 53 8.83 3.40 -6.01
N LEU A 54 7.78 3.85 -5.35
CA LEU A 54 6.44 3.27 -5.47
C LEU A 54 5.91 3.41 -6.90
N SER A 55 6.10 4.56 -7.55
CA SER A 55 5.67 4.77 -8.94
C SER A 55 6.34 3.79 -9.89
N LEU A 56 7.66 3.60 -9.75
CA LEU A 56 8.43 2.68 -10.57
C LEU A 56 8.03 1.23 -10.31
N LEU A 57 7.80 0.86 -9.06
CA LEU A 57 7.41 -0.50 -8.68
C LEU A 57 6.01 -0.86 -9.20
N LEU A 58 5.05 0.07 -9.09
CA LEU A 58 3.70 -0.11 -9.62
C LEU A 58 3.71 -0.17 -11.15
N ASP A 59 4.55 0.62 -11.81
CA ASP A 59 4.73 0.54 -13.25
C ASP A 59 5.35 -0.80 -13.64
N GLU A 60 6.52 -1.17 -13.11
CA GLU A 60 7.19 -2.43 -13.46
C GLU A 60 6.31 -3.68 -13.24
N HIS A 61 5.47 -3.67 -12.20
CA HIS A 61 4.61 -4.81 -11.82
C HIS A 61 3.13 -4.60 -12.11
N PHE A 62 2.78 -3.72 -13.06
CA PHE A 62 1.38 -3.36 -13.37
C PHE A 62 0.47 -4.57 -13.61
N ASP A 63 0.91 -5.51 -14.46
CA ASP A 63 0.13 -6.69 -14.84
C ASP A 63 0.03 -7.70 -13.69
N GLU A 64 1.14 -7.88 -12.98
CA GLU A 64 1.23 -8.80 -11.87
C GLU A 64 0.37 -8.38 -10.68
N LEU A 65 0.29 -7.07 -10.42
CA LEU A 65 -0.57 -6.48 -9.41
C LEU A 65 -2.01 -6.29 -9.90
N GLN A 66 -2.30 -6.68 -11.15
CA GLN A 66 -3.61 -6.57 -11.77
C GLN A 66 -4.20 -5.16 -11.62
N LEU A 67 -3.38 -4.11 -11.84
CA LEU A 67 -3.77 -2.73 -11.56
C LEU A 67 -4.98 -2.26 -12.40
N GLU A 68 -5.15 -2.82 -13.59
CA GLU A 68 -6.32 -2.60 -14.45
C GLU A 68 -7.51 -3.49 -14.06
N ASN A 69 -7.29 -4.80 -13.92
CA ASN A 69 -8.37 -5.77 -13.67
C ASN A 69 -8.99 -5.63 -12.27
N LEU A 70 -8.21 -5.20 -11.29
CA LEU A 70 -8.64 -4.89 -9.93
C LEU A 70 -8.74 -3.38 -9.68
N GLY A 71 -9.04 -2.60 -10.72
CA GLY A 71 -9.11 -1.13 -10.63
C GLY A 71 -9.94 -0.62 -9.45
N ARG A 72 -11.11 -1.23 -9.15
CA ARG A 72 -11.94 -0.85 -8.00
C ARG A 72 -11.27 -1.03 -6.64
N MET A 73 -10.49 -2.10 -6.48
CA MET A 73 -9.72 -2.34 -5.26
C MET A 73 -8.67 -1.23 -5.10
N TRP A 74 -7.95 -0.91 -6.18
CA TRP A 74 -6.90 0.11 -6.17
C TRP A 74 -7.46 1.53 -6.04
N GLU A 75 -8.65 1.81 -6.57
CA GLU A 75 -9.35 3.10 -6.41
C GLU A 75 -9.77 3.35 -4.95
N SER A 76 -10.15 2.30 -4.23
CA SER A 76 -10.54 2.34 -2.81
C SER A 76 -9.36 2.17 -1.85
N ALA A 77 -8.15 1.93 -2.39
CA ALA A 77 -6.95 1.79 -1.59
C ALA A 77 -6.38 3.17 -1.18
N VAL A 78 -6.18 3.36 0.12
CA VAL A 78 -5.47 4.48 0.72
C VAL A 78 -4.08 4.02 1.10
N ILE A 79 -3.07 4.54 0.42
CA ILE A 79 -1.66 4.25 0.73
C ILE A 79 -1.17 5.27 1.75
N THR A 80 -0.63 4.82 2.88
CA THR A 80 -0.08 5.68 3.93
C THR A 80 1.41 5.42 4.10
N LEU A 81 2.23 6.44 3.92
CA LEU A 81 3.66 6.41 4.22
C LEU A 81 3.89 6.59 5.71
N MET A 82 4.50 5.59 6.33
CA MET A 82 4.85 5.57 7.75
C MET A 82 6.33 5.97 7.94
N PRO A 83 6.72 6.50 9.11
CA PRO A 83 8.11 6.70 9.48
C PRO A 83 8.97 5.45 9.26
N ALA A 84 10.27 5.68 9.05
CA ALA A 84 11.22 4.58 8.94
C ALA A 84 11.14 3.70 10.19
N ARG A 85 11.25 2.39 9.99
CA ARG A 85 11.28 1.41 11.09
C ARG A 85 12.37 1.84 12.08
N SER A 86 12.08 1.83 13.39
CA SER A 86 13.12 1.92 14.41
C SER A 86 13.99 0.66 14.27
N PHE A 87 15.07 0.76 13.50
CA PHE A 87 16.01 -0.34 13.33
C PHE A 87 16.76 -0.51 14.66
N ASN A 88 16.22 -1.31 15.57
CA ASN A 88 17.01 -1.81 16.68
C ASN A 88 18.01 -2.82 16.09
N THR A 89 19.17 -2.32 15.67
CA THR A 89 20.24 -3.08 14.98
C THR A 89 21.05 -3.97 15.92
N SER A 90 20.70 -4.01 17.21
CA SER A 90 21.39 -4.86 18.17
C SER A 90 21.36 -6.33 17.75
N ALA A 91 22.48 -7.03 17.95
CA ALA A 91 22.63 -8.44 17.59
C ALA A 91 21.51 -9.33 18.19
N SER A 92 21.03 -8.96 19.38
CA SER A 92 19.92 -9.60 20.09
C SER A 92 18.57 -9.41 19.40
N ALA A 93 18.30 -8.22 18.85
CA ALA A 93 17.09 -7.93 18.08
C ALA A 93 17.08 -8.66 16.73
N LEU A 94 18.22 -8.66 16.03
CA LEU A 94 18.40 -9.41 14.77
C LEU A 94 18.27 -10.92 14.97
N TYR A 95 18.81 -11.47 16.07
CA TYR A 95 18.68 -12.88 16.41
C TYR A 95 17.22 -13.27 16.70
N LYS A 96 16.49 -12.45 17.47
CA LYS A 96 15.05 -12.65 17.73
C LYS A 96 14.22 -12.54 16.44
N GLN A 97 14.56 -11.61 15.55
CA GLN A 97 13.88 -11.42 14.26
C GLN A 97 14.12 -12.60 13.32
N ARG A 98 15.34 -13.14 13.24
CA ARG A 98 15.64 -14.37 12.50
C ARG A 98 14.87 -15.58 13.03
N LYS A 99 14.79 -15.74 14.36
CA LYS A 99 14.06 -16.85 14.99
C LYS A 99 12.54 -16.78 14.75
N ARG A 100 11.97 -15.57 14.62
CA ARG A 100 10.55 -15.36 14.26
C ARG A 100 10.27 -15.60 12.77
N ARG A 101 11.21 -15.23 11.88
CA ARG A 101 11.12 -15.51 10.43
C ARG A 101 11.02 -17.01 10.12
N THR A 102 11.68 -17.87 10.89
CA THR A 102 11.62 -19.33 10.70
C THR A 102 10.30 -19.96 11.16
N LYS A 103 9.48 -19.23 11.92
CA LYS A 103 8.26 -19.76 12.57
C LYS A 103 6.94 -19.37 11.90
N GLY A 104 6.99 -18.71 10.73
CA GLY A 104 5.80 -18.25 9.99
C GLY A 104 5.36 -16.82 10.31
N ASP A 105 5.93 -16.15 11.31
CA ASP A 105 5.62 -14.76 11.70
C ASP A 105 6.38 -13.72 10.85
N ILE A 106 6.45 -13.92 9.53
CA ILE A 106 7.20 -13.04 8.62
C ILE A 106 6.59 -11.62 8.58
N MET A 107 5.29 -11.48 8.84
CA MET A 107 4.55 -10.22 8.66
C MET A 107 4.34 -9.37 9.91
N ALA A 108 4.64 -9.88 11.11
CA ALA A 108 4.30 -9.14 12.34
C ALA A 108 5.27 -7.97 12.65
N ASN A 109 6.37 -7.81 11.90
CA ASN A 109 7.48 -6.93 12.32
C ASN A 109 8.20 -6.23 11.16
N ASP A 110 7.64 -6.22 9.95
CA ASP A 110 8.21 -5.56 8.78
C ASP A 110 7.67 -4.13 8.58
N GLY A 111 6.78 -3.67 9.45
CA GLY A 111 6.24 -2.31 9.43
C GLY A 111 5.21 -2.06 8.34
N PHE A 112 4.92 -3.07 7.51
CA PHE A 112 3.81 -3.02 6.57
C PHE A 112 2.53 -3.43 7.30
N ALA A 113 1.43 -2.74 7.01
CA ALA A 113 0.12 -3.16 7.49
C ALA A 113 -0.91 -2.91 6.40
N ILE A 114 -1.66 -3.94 6.05
CA ILE A 114 -2.80 -3.83 5.15
C ILE A 114 -4.05 -4.06 5.97
N SER A 115 -4.90 -3.06 6.06
CA SER A 115 -6.14 -3.09 6.83
C SER A 115 -7.32 -2.95 5.89
N LEU A 116 -8.29 -3.85 6.00
CA LEU A 116 -9.57 -3.73 5.32
C LEU A 116 -10.57 -3.12 6.30
N HIS A 117 -11.18 -2.00 5.91
CA HIS A 117 -12.17 -1.31 6.73
C HIS A 117 -13.59 -1.79 6.43
N HIS A 118 -14.52 -1.50 7.34
CA HIS A 118 -15.94 -1.90 7.21
C HIS A 118 -16.64 -1.27 5.99
N GLU A 119 -16.15 -0.14 5.53
CA GLU A 119 -16.58 0.55 4.30
C GLU A 119 -15.91 -0.03 3.05
N ASN A 120 -15.16 -1.12 3.21
CA ASN A 120 -14.42 -1.80 2.16
C ASN A 120 -13.36 -0.94 1.45
N SER A 121 -12.88 0.11 2.14
CA SER A 121 -11.63 0.76 1.81
C SER A 121 -10.46 -0.07 2.32
N VAL A 122 -9.36 -0.06 1.59
CA VAL A 122 -8.13 -0.76 1.98
C VAL A 122 -7.11 0.28 2.40
N THR A 123 -6.57 0.22 3.60
CA THR A 123 -5.41 1.03 3.98
C THR A 123 -4.14 0.20 3.87
N ILE A 124 -3.18 0.66 3.06
CA ILE A 124 -1.86 0.06 2.90
C ILE A 124 -0.83 0.98 3.55
N ARG A 125 -0.31 0.58 4.71
CA ARG A 125 0.76 1.30 5.42
C ARG A 125 2.12 0.81 4.94
N ILE A 126 2.94 1.72 4.44
CA ILE A 126 4.26 1.45 3.85
C ILE A 126 5.31 2.28 4.59
N PRO A 127 6.33 1.69 5.22
CA PRO A 127 7.45 2.45 5.78
C PRO A 127 8.19 3.20 4.66
N VAL A 128 8.57 4.46 4.83
CA VAL A 128 9.31 5.21 3.79
C VAL A 128 10.64 4.55 3.39
N VAL A 129 11.25 3.82 4.31
CA VAL A 129 12.40 2.95 4.03
C VAL A 129 11.92 1.51 3.82
N PHE A 130 11.39 1.24 2.63
CA PHE A 130 11.00 -0.10 2.20
C PHE A 130 12.01 -0.72 1.24
N ARG A 131 11.99 -2.06 1.16
CA ARG A 131 12.68 -2.84 0.11
C ARG A 131 11.63 -3.27 -0.92
N ASP A 132 11.98 -3.18 -2.19
CA ASP A 132 11.03 -3.43 -3.29
C ASP A 132 10.43 -4.83 -3.22
N GLY A 133 11.28 -5.85 -3.02
CA GLY A 133 10.80 -7.23 -2.86
C GLY A 133 9.91 -7.47 -1.63
N GLU A 134 10.10 -6.72 -0.54
CA GLU A 134 9.21 -6.83 0.64
C GLU A 134 7.84 -6.26 0.31
N LEU A 135 7.80 -5.03 -0.21
CA LEU A 135 6.56 -4.36 -0.60
C LEU A 135 5.80 -5.17 -1.65
N LEU A 136 6.49 -5.63 -2.70
CA LEU A 136 5.90 -6.41 -3.76
C LEU A 136 5.28 -7.72 -3.26
N SER A 137 5.95 -8.41 -2.33
CA SER A 137 5.40 -9.63 -1.71
C SER A 137 4.10 -9.35 -0.95
N HIS A 138 3.99 -8.20 -0.27
CA HIS A 138 2.78 -7.78 0.44
C HIS A 138 1.65 -7.43 -0.53
N LEU A 139 1.94 -6.64 -1.56
CA LEU A 139 0.95 -6.25 -2.57
C LEU A 139 0.40 -7.46 -3.34
N ARG A 140 1.27 -8.39 -3.78
CA ARG A 140 0.86 -9.63 -4.44
C ARG A 140 -0.03 -10.50 -3.56
N ARG A 141 0.33 -10.63 -2.28
CA ARG A 141 -0.50 -11.37 -1.32
C ARG A 141 -1.87 -10.71 -1.19
N HIS A 142 -1.92 -9.39 -1.09
CA HIS A 142 -3.17 -8.67 -0.96
C HIS A 142 -4.07 -8.82 -2.19
N VAL A 143 -3.50 -8.68 -3.39
CA VAL A 143 -4.19 -8.94 -4.67
C VAL A 143 -4.79 -10.35 -4.69
N LYS A 144 -4.00 -11.35 -4.28
CA LYS A 144 -4.46 -12.74 -4.22
C LYS A 144 -5.58 -12.94 -3.19
N ASP A 145 -5.44 -12.36 -2.00
CA ASP A 145 -6.43 -12.46 -0.93
C ASP A 145 -7.74 -11.78 -1.38
N TYR A 146 -7.66 -10.61 -2.00
CA TYR A 146 -8.82 -9.90 -2.57
C TYR A 146 -9.51 -10.71 -3.67
N ALA A 147 -8.75 -11.21 -4.65
CA ALA A 147 -9.30 -12.02 -5.74
C ALA A 147 -9.98 -13.30 -5.21
N SER A 148 -9.43 -13.90 -4.15
CA SER A 148 -10.03 -15.06 -3.48
C SER A 148 -11.38 -14.69 -2.84
N LEU A 149 -11.49 -13.51 -2.22
CA LEU A 149 -12.75 -13.03 -1.64
C LEU A 149 -13.80 -12.71 -2.72
N MET A 150 -13.40 -12.16 -3.86
CA MET A 150 -14.30 -11.91 -5.01
C MET A 150 -14.90 -13.20 -5.55
N SER A 151 -14.08 -14.23 -5.75
CA SER A 151 -14.57 -15.53 -6.22
C SER A 151 -15.58 -16.21 -5.29
N LEU A 152 -15.70 -15.77 -4.04
CA LEU A 152 -16.73 -16.22 -3.09
C LEU A 152 -18.06 -15.44 -3.19
N GLY A 153 -18.20 -14.54 -4.17
CA GLY A 153 -19.44 -13.80 -4.43
C GLY A 153 -19.60 -12.53 -3.58
N LEU A 154 -18.52 -12.01 -2.99
CA LEU A 154 -18.51 -10.76 -2.22
C LEU A 154 -18.34 -9.51 -3.09
N ASP A 155 -18.51 -9.64 -4.41
CA ASP A 155 -18.32 -8.57 -5.42
C ASP A 155 -19.20 -7.33 -5.18
N GLY A 156 -20.31 -7.50 -4.45
CA GLY A 156 -21.25 -6.43 -4.11
C GLY A 156 -21.01 -5.75 -2.75
N PHE A 157 -20.04 -6.21 -1.96
CA PHE A 157 -19.73 -5.56 -0.68
C PHE A 157 -18.96 -4.26 -0.89
N PHE A 158 -18.03 -4.21 -1.83
CA PHE A 158 -17.21 -3.03 -2.10
C PHE A 158 -18.07 -1.92 -2.70
N PRO A 159 -18.18 -0.75 -2.04
CA PRO A 159 -19.02 0.32 -2.54
C PRO A 159 -18.52 0.74 -3.92
N ARG A 160 -19.45 1.00 -4.84
CA ARG A 160 -19.14 1.82 -6.00
C ARG A 160 -18.57 3.12 -5.43
N SER A 161 -17.46 3.61 -5.96
CA SER A 161 -17.02 4.97 -5.69
C SER A 161 -18.20 5.89 -6.04
N SER A 162 -19.00 6.24 -5.03
CA SER A 162 -19.79 7.44 -5.12
C SER A 162 -18.72 8.51 -5.15
N SER A 163 -18.43 9.00 -6.35
CA SER A 163 -18.25 10.42 -6.54
C SER A 163 -19.44 11.11 -5.85
N ALA A 164 -19.35 11.22 -4.53
CA ALA A 164 -20.15 12.13 -3.75
C ALA A 164 -19.49 13.46 -4.03
N ALA A 165 -20.03 14.06 -5.09
CA ALA A 165 -19.79 15.42 -5.49
C ALA A 165 -19.74 16.33 -4.27
N ASN A 166 -18.86 17.33 -4.37
CA ASN A 166 -18.98 18.60 -3.70
C ASN A 166 -20.45 19.03 -3.56
N GLU A 167 -21.01 18.85 -2.37
CA GLU A 167 -22.08 19.69 -1.84
C GLU A 167 -21.80 19.90 -0.35
N PHE A 168 -20.85 20.79 -0.06
CA PHE A 168 -20.89 21.55 1.18
C PHE A 168 -21.11 23.02 0.81
N VAL A 169 -22.28 23.48 1.27
CA VAL A 169 -22.83 24.84 1.26
C VAL A 169 -21.91 25.82 1.95
#